data_AF-A0A250WYY0-F1
#
_entry.id   AF-A0A250WYY0-F1
#
_cell.length_a   1.000
_cell.length_b   1.000
_cell.length_c   1.000
_cell.angle_alpha   90.00
_cell.angle_beta   90.00
_cell.angle_gamma   90.00
#
_symmetry.space_group_name_H-M   'P 1'
#
loop_
_entity.id
_entity.type
_entity.pdbx_description
1 polymer ?
#
loop_
_entity_poly.entity_id
_entity_poly.type
_entity_poly.pdbx_seq_one_letter_code
_entity_poly.pdbx_strand_id
1 'polypeptide(L)'
;MPPQKLRSALRDPNGLEATVTALQISALKRVNGGTKIILLDRFGSDARAVAKELSRKGFGKVFTVQGGFDGRNGWVQSKLQIKPVAASSPAFMAFPLGTTRSGTRKALPAPKA
;
A
#
# COMPACT_ATOMS: atom_id res chain seq x y z
N MET A 1 5.82 -24.93 -19.07
CA MET A 1 6.06 -23.68 -19.83
C MET A 1 7.36 -23.83 -20.60
N PRO A 2 7.44 -23.41 -21.88
CA PRO A 2 8.70 -23.44 -22.63
C PRO A 2 9.72 -22.43 -22.05
N PRO A 3 11.03 -22.73 -22.09
CA PRO A 3 12.09 -21.97 -21.42
C PRO A 3 12.21 -20.51 -21.88
N GLN A 4 11.77 -20.22 -23.10
CA GLN A 4 11.77 -18.87 -23.68
C GLN A 4 10.78 -17.92 -22.98
N LYS A 5 9.62 -18.44 -22.55
CA LYS A 5 8.62 -17.66 -21.81
C LYS A 5 9.09 -17.33 -20.40
N LEU A 6 9.85 -18.23 -19.77
CA LEU A 6 10.46 -17.99 -18.46
C LEU A 6 11.52 -16.87 -18.54
N ARG A 7 12.41 -16.92 -19.53
CA ARG A 7 13.43 -15.86 -19.72
C ARG A 7 12.81 -14.49 -20.00
N SER A 8 11.73 -14.44 -20.78
CA SER A 8 11.01 -13.18 -21.03
C SER A 8 10.27 -12.67 -19.79
N ALA A 9 9.72 -13.56 -18.95
CA ALA A 9 9.06 -13.15 -17.71
C ALA A 9 10.04 -12.60 -16.67
N LEU A 10 11.26 -13.16 -16.60
CA LEU A 10 12.34 -12.61 -15.75
C LEU A 10 12.88 -11.27 -16.25
N ARG A 11 12.61 -10.90 -17.51
CA ARG A 11 13.00 -9.60 -18.08
C ARG A 11 12.01 -8.49 -17.72
N ASP A 12 10.78 -8.84 -17.32
CA ASP A 12 9.76 -7.92 -16.82
C ASP A 12 9.29 -8.35 -15.42
N PRO A 13 10.10 -8.06 -14.37
CA PRO A 13 9.80 -8.50 -13.01
C PRO A 13 8.47 -7.94 -12.50
N ASN A 14 8.14 -6.68 -12.84
CA ASN A 14 6.92 -6.03 -12.38
C ASN A 14 5.66 -6.68 -12.98
N GLY A 15 5.70 -7.07 -14.26
CA GLY A 15 4.59 -7.80 -14.89
C GLY A 15 4.41 -9.21 -14.31
N LEU A 16 5.51 -9.88 -13.98
CA LEU A 16 5.46 -11.19 -13.32
C LEU A 16 4.87 -11.09 -11.91
N GLU A 17 5.33 -10.14 -11.11
CA GLU A 17 4.79 -9.87 -9.77
C GLU A 17 3.29 -9.59 -9.84
N ALA A 18 2.86 -8.72 -10.76
CA ALA A 18 1.45 -8.42 -10.95
C ALA A 18 0.62 -9.66 -11.29
N THR A 19 1.16 -10.55 -12.12
CA THR A 19 0.50 -11.82 -12.50
C THR A 19 0.36 -12.76 -11.30
N VAL A 20 1.42 -12.88 -10.48
CA VAL A 20 1.42 -13.71 -9.26
C VAL A 20 0.44 -13.16 -8.23
N THR A 21 0.43 -11.85 -7.99
CA THR A 21 -0.52 -11.21 -7.08
C THR A 21 -1.97 -11.39 -7.56
N ALA A 22 -2.23 -11.22 -8.87
CA ALA A 22 -3.55 -11.47 -9.44
C ALA A 22 -3.98 -12.93 -9.27
N LEU A 23 -3.04 -13.88 -9.38
CA LEU A 23 -3.30 -15.30 -9.12
C LEU A 23 -3.68 -15.54 -7.64
N GLN A 24 -2.91 -14.96 -6.70
CA GLN A 24 -3.21 -15.06 -5.27
C GLN A 24 -4.59 -14.49 -4.93
N ILE A 25 -4.94 -13.32 -5.48
CA ILE A 25 -6.27 -12.71 -5.29
C ILE A 25 -7.36 -13.62 -5.86
N SER A 26 -7.14 -14.20 -7.05
CA SER A 26 -8.12 -15.10 -7.68
C SER A 26 -8.34 -16.41 -6.92
N ALA A 27 -7.38 -16.82 -6.08
CA ALA A 27 -7.48 -18.02 -5.25
C ALA A 27 -8.21 -17.78 -3.91
N LEU A 28 -8.56 -16.52 -3.58
CA LEU A 28 -9.27 -16.20 -2.34
C LEU A 28 -10.71 -16.73 -2.39
N LYS A 29 -11.09 -17.59 -1.43
CA LYS A 29 -12.41 -18.26 -1.36
C LYS A 29 -13.62 -17.31 -1.41
N ARG A 30 -13.46 -16.07 -0.93
CA ARG A 30 -14.55 -15.08 -0.82
C ARG A 30 -14.60 -14.09 -2.00
N VAL A 31 -13.68 -14.21 -2.94
CA VAL A 31 -13.57 -13.26 -4.06
C VAL A 31 -13.92 -14.02 -5.34
N ASN A 32 -14.86 -13.46 -6.12
CA ASN A 32 -15.25 -13.98 -7.42
C ASN A 32 -15.25 -12.86 -8.48
N GLY A 33 -15.48 -13.20 -9.74
CA GLY A 33 -15.44 -12.23 -10.84
C GLY A 33 -16.44 -11.06 -10.72
N GLY A 34 -17.50 -11.24 -9.92
CA GLY A 34 -18.52 -10.23 -9.64
C GLY A 34 -18.27 -9.39 -8.38
N THR A 35 -17.23 -9.70 -7.60
CA THR A 35 -16.86 -8.99 -6.37
C THR A 35 -16.20 -7.65 -6.69
N LYS A 36 -16.57 -6.60 -5.96
CA LYS A 36 -15.89 -5.29 -6.09
C LYS A 36 -14.54 -5.36 -5.38
N ILE A 37 -13.46 -5.22 -6.14
CA ILE A 37 -12.09 -5.22 -5.63
C ILE A 37 -11.54 -3.81 -5.79
N ILE A 38 -11.04 -3.21 -4.71
CA ILE A 38 -10.35 -1.93 -4.74
C ILE A 38 -8.88 -2.20 -4.40
N LEU A 39 -8.00 -1.93 -5.36
CA LEU A 39 -6.56 -2.09 -5.22
C LEU A 39 -5.95 -0.78 -4.76
N LEU A 40 -5.15 -0.87 -3.70
CA LEU A 40 -4.39 0.22 -3.11
C LEU A 40 -2.96 -0.27 -2.90
N ASP A 41 -2.03 0.41 -3.55
CA ASP A 41 -0.58 0.30 -3.36
C ASP A 41 -0.04 1.67 -2.91
N ARG A 42 1.28 1.84 -2.89
CA ARG A 42 1.89 3.09 -2.43
C ARG A 42 1.61 4.29 -3.35
N PHE A 43 1.69 4.10 -4.68
CA PHE A 43 1.65 5.20 -5.66
C PHE A 43 0.67 5.02 -6.83
N GLY A 44 0.08 3.84 -6.99
CA GLY A 44 -0.94 3.52 -8.01
C GLY A 44 -0.44 2.68 -9.19
N SER A 45 0.87 2.51 -9.36
CA SER A 45 1.46 1.83 -10.52
C SER A 45 1.21 0.32 -10.52
N ASP A 46 1.41 -0.30 -9.36
CA ASP A 46 1.40 -1.76 -9.23
C ASP A 46 -0.04 -2.24 -9.16
N ALA A 47 -0.88 -1.49 -8.45
CA ALA A 47 -2.33 -1.68 -8.46
C ALA A 47 -2.91 -1.68 -9.89
N ARG A 48 -2.40 -0.83 -10.78
CA ARG A 48 -2.84 -0.79 -12.19
C ARG A 48 -2.37 -2.00 -12.99
N ALA A 49 -1.15 -2.49 -12.76
CA ALA A 49 -0.66 -3.70 -13.40
C ALA A 49 -1.48 -4.92 -12.96
N VAL A 50 -1.71 -5.08 -11.65
CA VAL A 50 -2.54 -6.15 -11.08
C VAL A 50 -3.98 -6.08 -11.58
N ALA A 51 -4.56 -4.88 -11.70
CA ALA A 51 -5.91 -4.71 -12.24
C ALA A 51 -6.06 -5.25 -13.67
N LYS A 52 -5.06 -5.04 -14.53
CA LYS A 52 -5.06 -5.58 -15.90
C LYS A 52 -5.01 -7.11 -15.90
N GLU A 53 -4.18 -7.70 -15.06
CA GLU A 53 -4.10 -9.17 -14.96
C GLU A 53 -5.37 -9.78 -14.35
N LEU A 54 -6.00 -9.12 -13.37
CA LEU A 54 -7.29 -9.55 -12.83
C LEU A 54 -8.41 -9.46 -13.89
N SER A 55 -8.43 -8.40 -14.70
CA SER A 55 -9.39 -8.27 -15.80
C SER A 55 -9.23 -9.42 -16.82
N ARG A 56 -7.99 -9.78 -17.19
CA ARG A 56 -7.71 -10.96 -18.03
C ARG A 56 -8.18 -12.28 -17.41
N LYS A 57 -8.23 -12.37 -16.08
CA LYS A 57 -8.75 -13.54 -15.35
C LYS A 57 -10.28 -13.52 -15.17
N GLY A 58 -10.99 -12.52 -15.69
CA GLY A 58 -12.45 -12.45 -15.64
C GLY A 58 -13.03 -11.67 -14.47
N PHE A 59 -12.22 -10.91 -13.73
CA PHE A 59 -12.72 -9.98 -12.71
C PHE A 59 -13.17 -8.68 -13.38
N GLY A 60 -14.48 -8.43 -13.38
CA GLY A 60 -15.07 -7.27 -14.07
C GLY A 60 -15.18 -6.00 -13.22
N LYS A 61 -15.09 -6.12 -11.89
CA LYS A 61 -15.29 -5.01 -10.95
C LYS A 61 -14.02 -4.69 -10.15
N VAL A 62 -12.94 -4.41 -10.85
CA VAL A 62 -11.65 -4.04 -10.26
C VAL A 62 -11.41 -2.55 -10.42
N PHE A 63 -11.15 -1.86 -9.31
CA PHE A 63 -10.88 -0.43 -9.25
C PHE A 63 -9.51 -0.20 -8.63
N THR A 64 -8.83 0.86 -9.06
CA THR A 64 -7.53 1.27 -8.51
C THR A 64 -7.67 2.65 -7.89
N VAL A 65 -7.06 2.85 -6.71
CA VAL A 65 -7.00 4.19 -6.10
C VAL A 65 -6.01 5.05 -6.89
N GLN A 66 -6.49 6.14 -7.48
CA GLN A 66 -5.64 7.09 -8.19
C GLN A 66 -4.65 7.73 -7.20
N GLY A 67 -3.36 7.75 -7.57
CA GLY A 67 -2.30 8.26 -6.69
C GLY A 67 -1.91 7.30 -5.57
N GLY A 68 -2.53 6.12 -5.45
CA GLY A 68 -2.22 5.16 -4.39
C GLY A 68 -2.45 5.73 -2.99
N PHE A 69 -1.68 5.24 -2.02
CA PHE A 69 -1.76 5.69 -0.64
C PHE A 69 -1.09 7.07 -0.45
N ASP A 70 0.18 7.20 -0.86
CA ASP A 70 1.05 8.36 -0.59
C ASP A 70 1.18 9.33 -1.78
N GLY A 71 0.75 8.94 -2.98
CA GLY A 71 0.99 9.72 -4.18
C GLY A 71 0.06 10.92 -4.35
N ARG A 72 0.26 11.66 -5.44
CA ARG A 72 -0.48 12.89 -5.73
C ARG A 72 -1.97 12.60 -5.91
N ASN A 73 -2.80 13.34 -5.18
CA ASN A 73 -4.25 13.13 -5.06
C ASN A 73 -4.62 11.73 -4.53
N GLY A 74 -3.66 11.04 -3.89
CA GLY A 74 -3.84 9.73 -3.29
C GLY A 74 -4.62 9.77 -1.98
N TRP A 75 -4.70 8.63 -1.32
CA TRP A 75 -5.50 8.42 -0.11
C TRP A 75 -5.20 9.43 0.99
N VAL A 76 -3.91 9.59 1.33
CA VAL A 76 -3.45 10.48 2.41
C VAL A 76 -3.72 11.95 2.03
N GLN A 77 -3.35 12.36 0.81
CA GLN A 77 -3.52 13.75 0.37
C GLN A 77 -5.01 14.15 0.27
N SER A 78 -5.87 13.18 -0.02
CA SER A 78 -7.33 13.35 -0.05
C SER A 78 -7.95 13.41 1.36
N LYS A 79 -7.14 13.38 2.43
CA LYS A 79 -7.57 13.42 3.83
C LYS A 79 -8.54 12.29 4.20
N LEU A 80 -8.42 11.14 3.53
CA LEU A 80 -9.19 9.95 3.88
C LEU A 80 -8.66 9.35 5.19
N GLN A 81 -9.54 8.67 5.92
CA GLN A 81 -9.19 8.11 7.22
C GLN A 81 -8.10 7.04 7.07
N ILE A 82 -7.16 7.05 8.02
CA ILE A 82 -6.08 6.07 8.13
C ILE A 82 -6.16 5.52 9.54
N LYS A 83 -6.13 4.19 9.66
CA LYS A 83 -5.95 3.53 10.95
C LYS A 83 -4.47 3.22 11.11
N PRO A 84 -3.69 4.01 11.88
CA PRO A 84 -2.30 3.67 12.12
C PRO A 84 -2.25 2.31 12.83
N VAL A 85 -1.36 1.43 12.37
CA VAL A 85 -0.97 0.31 13.21
C VAL A 85 -0.26 0.92 14.42
N ALA A 86 -0.69 0.61 15.63
CA ALA A 86 0.07 1.02 16.80
C ALA A 86 1.48 0.50 16.60
N ALA A 87 2.48 1.38 16.59
CA ALA A 87 3.86 0.97 16.51
C ALA A 87 4.07 -0.01 17.66
N SER A 88 4.30 -1.29 17.35
CA SER A 88 4.81 -2.22 18.34
C SER A 88 6.19 -1.71 18.68
N SER A 89 6.32 -0.93 19.75
CA SER A 89 7.62 -0.54 20.27
C SER A 89 8.43 -1.82 20.45
N PRO A 90 9.61 -1.97 19.82
CA PRO A 90 10.52 -3.02 20.22
C PRO A 90 11.01 -2.65 21.62
N ALA A 91 10.27 -3.07 22.65
CA ALA A 91 10.62 -2.86 24.06
C ALA A 91 11.93 -3.60 24.45
N PHE A 92 12.59 -4.24 23.50
CA PHE A 92 13.80 -5.04 23.67
C PHE A 92 15.12 -4.26 23.48
N MET A 93 15.07 -2.94 23.22
CA MET A 93 16.28 -2.10 23.07
C MET A 93 16.35 -0.95 24.10
N ALA A 94 15.65 -1.06 25.24
CA ALA A 94 15.82 -0.13 26.36
C ALA A 94 17.02 -0.54 27.24
N PHE A 95 18.23 -0.33 26.73
CA PHE A 95 19.41 -0.20 27.59
C PHE A 95 19.49 1.23 28.12
N PRO A 96 19.70 1.45 29.43
CA PRO A 96 19.56 2.77 30.03
C PRO A 96 20.88 3.53 29.88
N LEU A 97 20.92 4.55 29.02
CA LEU A 97 22.04 5.50 29.05
C LEU A 97 21.61 6.89 28.56
N GLY A 98 21.56 7.83 29.50
CA GLY A 98 21.64 9.26 29.19
C GLY A 98 20.32 10.01 29.12
N THR A 99 19.90 10.52 30.27
CA THR A 99 19.05 11.72 30.47
C THR A 99 19.14 12.76 29.35
N THR A 100 18.03 13.04 28.67
CA THR A 100 17.58 14.42 28.39
C THR A 100 16.06 14.49 28.43
N ARG A 101 15.54 15.04 29.53
CA ARG A 101 14.12 15.39 29.71
C ARG A 101 13.88 16.70 28.96
N SER A 102 13.48 16.64 27.68
CA SER A 102 13.08 17.85 26.94
C SER A 102 11.69 18.29 27.40
N GLY A 103 11.68 19.24 28.35
CA GLY A 103 10.47 19.82 28.93
C GLY A 103 9.66 20.61 27.90
N THR A 104 8.35 20.42 27.92
CA THR A 104 7.37 21.30 27.29
C THR A 104 7.32 22.62 28.06
N ARG A 105 7.84 23.70 27.48
CA ARG A 105 7.38 25.06 27.84
C ARG A 105 6.50 25.57 26.72
N LYS A 106 5.18 25.40 26.89
CA LYS A 106 4.17 26.25 26.28
C LYS A 106 4.52 27.70 26.63
N ALA A 107 5.03 28.48 25.67
CA ALA A 107 5.01 29.93 25.79
C ALA A 107 3.57 30.38 25.51
N LEU A 108 2.95 31.03 26.49
CA LEU A 108 1.66 31.71 26.35
C LEU A 108 1.84 32.95 25.46
N PRO A 109 0.88 33.29 24.59
CA PRO A 109 0.94 34.51 23.78
C PRO A 109 0.72 35.76 24.66
N ALA A 110 1.44 36.84 24.34
CA ALA A 110 1.33 38.14 25.00
C ALA A 110 -0.04 38.80 24.76
N PRO A 111 -0.58 39.59 25.71
CA PRO A 111 -1.84 40.30 25.54
C PRO A 111 -1.68 41.46 24.54
N LYS A 112 -2.74 41.71 23.74
CA LYS A 112 -2.81 42.83 22.80
C LYS A 112 -3.52 44.03 23.41
N ALA A 113 -2.99 45.21 23.04
CA ALA A 113 -3.41 46.59 23.28
C ALA A 113 -3.13 47.15 24.68
#